data_AF-A0A932J528-F1
#
_entry.id   AF-A0A932J528-F1
#
_cell.length_a   1.000
_cell.length_b   1.000
_cell.length_c   1.000
_cell.angle_alpha   90.00
_cell.angle_beta   90.00
_cell.angle_gamma   90.00
#
_symmetry.space_group_name_H-M   'P 1'
#
loop_
_entity.id
_entity.type
_entity.pdbx_description
1 polymer ?
#
loop_
_entity_poly.entity_id
_entity_poly.type
_entity_poly.pdbx_seq_one_letter_code
_entity_poly.pdbx_strand_id
1 'polypeptide(L)'
;MTPSAQYSAPSASQLTSDLAARALDLARDTLQIEADAILALKQRLSAPGENGAQFVAALNLLLQCKGRIVVSGMGKSGHIARKIAATLASTGSPAFFVHPAEAAHGDLGMVTPQDTVIAISNSGETAELLAILPLIKRIG
;
A
#
# COMPACT_ATOMS: atom_id res chain seq x y z
N MET A 1 50.35 -2.64 10.95
CA MET A 1 49.94 -4.01 10.64
C MET A 1 49.06 -4.51 11.78
N THR A 2 47.76 -4.24 11.69
CA THR A 2 46.74 -4.77 12.60
C THR A 2 46.34 -6.16 12.10
N PRO A 3 46.18 -7.17 12.98
CA PRO A 3 45.83 -8.52 12.54
C PRO A 3 44.36 -8.53 12.09
N SER A 4 44.17 -9.05 10.88
CA SER A 4 42.87 -9.28 10.25
C SER A 4 42.06 -10.25 11.10
N ALA A 5 41.08 -9.76 11.85
CA ALA A 5 40.10 -10.60 12.51
C ALA A 5 39.27 -11.33 11.44
N GLN A 6 39.49 -12.64 11.31
CA GLN A 6 38.64 -13.52 10.53
C GLN A 6 37.25 -13.54 11.16
N TYR A 7 36.32 -12.78 10.57
CA TYR A 7 34.90 -12.87 10.90
C TYR A 7 34.35 -14.15 10.26
N SER A 8 34.34 -15.24 11.04
CA SER A 8 33.62 -16.45 10.67
C SER A 8 32.12 -16.15 10.71
N ALA A 9 31.48 -16.14 9.54
CA ALA A 9 30.03 -16.05 9.45
C ALA A 9 29.42 -17.17 10.32
N PRO A 10 28.36 -16.90 11.11
CA PRO A 10 27.72 -17.92 11.91
C PRO A 10 27.24 -19.03 10.96
N SER A 11 27.69 -20.27 11.20
CA SER A 11 27.26 -21.44 10.46
C SER A 11 25.74 -21.55 10.60
N ALA A 12 25.01 -21.32 9.51
CA ALA A 12 23.56 -21.49 9.48
C ALA A 12 23.23 -22.89 10.00
N SER A 13 22.61 -22.97 11.18
CA SER A 13 22.10 -24.22 11.72
C SER A 13 21.16 -24.82 10.68
N GLN A 14 21.54 -25.97 10.11
CA GLN A 14 20.71 -26.66 9.13
C GLN A 14 19.37 -27.04 9.79
N LEU A 15 18.26 -26.70 9.15
CA LEU A 15 16.92 -27.08 9.61
C LEU A 15 16.83 -28.61 9.66
N THR A 16 16.25 -29.17 10.72
CA THR A 16 15.92 -30.60 10.75
C THR A 16 14.95 -30.94 9.62
N SER A 17 14.97 -32.19 9.14
CA SER A 17 14.09 -32.64 8.03
C SER A 17 12.62 -32.31 8.28
N ASP A 18 12.16 -32.52 9.51
CA ASP A 18 10.77 -32.31 9.89
C ASP A 18 10.42 -30.82 9.95
N LEU A 19 11.34 -29.99 10.44
CA LEU A 19 11.16 -28.54 10.47
C LEU A 19 11.22 -27.94 9.06
N ALA A 20 12.08 -28.47 8.19
CA ALA A 20 12.15 -28.08 6.79
C ALA A 20 10.87 -28.44 6.03
N ALA A 21 10.34 -29.67 6.22
CA ALA A 21 9.07 -30.08 5.63
C ALA A 21 7.92 -29.16 6.08
N ARG A 22 7.81 -28.91 7.40
CA ARG A 22 6.80 -28.00 7.94
C ARG A 22 6.94 -26.57 7.42
N ALA A 23 8.17 -26.05 7.27
CA ALA A 23 8.40 -24.71 6.73
C ALA A 23 7.96 -24.61 5.27
N LEU A 24 8.19 -25.66 4.45
CA LEU A 24 7.71 -25.72 3.07
C LEU A 24 6.19 -25.76 3.00
N ASP A 25 5.53 -26.53 3.88
CA ASP A 25 4.07 -26.58 3.92
C ASP A 25 3.47 -25.23 4.32
N LEU A 26 4.02 -24.57 5.35
CA LEU A 26 3.59 -23.22 5.73
C LEU A 26 3.79 -22.18 4.61
N ALA A 27 4.88 -22.28 3.85
CA ALA A 27 5.12 -21.40 2.71
C ALA A 27 4.10 -21.63 1.59
N ARG A 28 3.77 -22.89 1.28
CA ARG A 28 2.72 -23.24 0.31
C ARG A 28 1.36 -22.75 0.75
N ASP A 29 1.00 -22.98 2.01
CA ASP A 29 -0.28 -22.56 2.58
C ASP A 29 -0.43 -21.04 2.54
N THR A 30 0.63 -20.30 2.89
CA THR A 30 0.61 -18.83 2.83
C THR A 30 0.36 -18.34 1.40
N LEU A 31 1.07 -18.90 0.41
CA LEU A 31 0.88 -18.54 -1.00
C LEU A 31 -0.51 -18.90 -1.51
N GLN A 32 -1.07 -20.04 -1.06
CA GLN A 32 -2.42 -20.45 -1.42
C GLN A 32 -3.47 -19.47 -0.86
N ILE A 33 -3.34 -19.09 0.41
CA ILE A 33 -4.23 -18.10 1.05
C ILE A 33 -4.20 -16.76 0.30
N GLU A 34 -3.01 -16.30 -0.10
CA GLU A 34 -2.86 -15.06 -0.88
C GLU A 34 -3.49 -15.19 -2.29
N ALA A 35 -3.29 -16.31 -2.97
CA ALA A 35 -3.90 -16.57 -4.27
C ALA A 35 -5.42 -16.57 -4.20
N ASP A 36 -5.99 -17.24 -3.19
CA ASP A 36 -7.42 -17.29 -2.95
C ASP A 36 -8.01 -15.90 -2.67
N ALA A 37 -7.28 -15.06 -1.91
CA ALA A 37 -7.68 -13.67 -1.67
C ALA A 37 -7.72 -12.85 -2.96
N ILE A 38 -6.76 -13.03 -3.87
CA ILE A 38 -6.76 -12.36 -5.18
C ILE A 38 -7.93 -12.84 -6.05
N LEU A 39 -8.21 -14.15 -6.07
CA LEU A 39 -9.34 -14.71 -6.81
C LEU A 39 -10.69 -14.20 -6.27
N ALA A 40 -10.83 -14.11 -4.95
CA ALA A 40 -12.01 -13.51 -4.32
C ALA A 40 -12.14 -12.02 -4.69
N LEU A 41 -11.04 -11.26 -4.73
CA LEU A 41 -11.07 -9.87 -5.17
C LEU A 41 -11.51 -9.73 -6.63
N LYS A 42 -11.03 -10.59 -7.53
CA LYS A 42 -11.49 -10.64 -8.93
C LYS A 42 -13.01 -10.83 -9.01
N GLN A 43 -13.57 -11.72 -8.20
CA GLN A 43 -15.02 -11.95 -8.15
C GLN A 43 -15.78 -10.72 -7.61
N ARG A 44 -15.21 -9.98 -6.66
CA ARG A 44 -15.84 -8.74 -6.14
C ARG A 44 -15.89 -7.62 -7.16
N LEU A 45 -14.97 -7.57 -8.12
CA LEU A 45 -14.97 -6.60 -9.22
C LEU A 45 -16.03 -6.93 -10.31
N SER A 46 -16.92 -7.89 -10.07
CA SER A 46 -17.98 -8.26 -11.01
C SER A 46 -18.91 -7.10 -11.33
N ALA A 47 -19.28 -7.03 -12.61
CA ALA A 47 -20.19 -6.15 -13.35
C ALA A 47 -20.59 -4.77 -12.76
N PRO A 48 -20.82 -3.75 -13.61
CA PRO A 48 -21.24 -2.41 -13.18
C PRO A 48 -22.51 -2.29 -12.29
N GLY A 49 -23.24 -3.38 -12.03
CA GLY A 49 -24.41 -3.41 -11.13
C GLY A 49 -24.10 -3.68 -9.64
N GLU A 50 -22.89 -4.13 -9.30
CA GLU A 50 -22.47 -4.38 -7.91
C GLU A 50 -21.30 -3.46 -7.49
N ASN A 51 -20.24 -3.99 -6.85
CA ASN A 51 -19.05 -3.21 -6.48
C ASN A 51 -18.31 -2.65 -7.70
N GLY A 52 -18.57 -3.19 -8.91
CA GLY A 52 -18.03 -2.67 -10.16
C GLY A 52 -18.35 -1.19 -10.38
N ALA A 53 -19.52 -0.71 -9.93
CA ALA A 53 -19.89 0.71 -10.05
C ALA A 53 -18.93 1.63 -9.26
N GLN A 54 -18.59 1.25 -8.03
CA GLN A 54 -17.70 2.03 -7.16
C GLN A 54 -16.26 2.04 -7.72
N PHE A 55 -15.80 0.91 -8.25
CA PHE A 55 -14.50 0.82 -8.90
C PHE A 55 -14.42 1.74 -10.12
N VAL A 56 -15.43 1.71 -11.00
CA VAL A 56 -15.51 2.59 -12.17
C VAL A 56 -15.61 4.06 -11.76
N ALA A 57 -16.36 4.39 -10.70
CA ALA A 57 -16.44 5.74 -10.17
C ALA A 57 -15.07 6.25 -9.68
N ALA A 58 -14.32 5.41 -8.96
CA ALA A 58 -12.96 5.74 -8.54
C ALA A 58 -12.02 5.96 -9.74
N LEU A 59 -12.10 5.12 -10.78
CA LEU A 59 -11.33 5.33 -12.01
C LEU A 59 -11.68 6.65 -12.70
N ASN A 60 -12.96 7.00 -12.77
CA ASN A 60 -13.39 8.27 -13.36
C ASN A 60 -12.83 9.48 -12.60
N LEU A 61 -12.79 9.43 -11.27
CA LEU A 61 -12.15 10.48 -10.45
C LEU A 61 -10.66 10.61 -10.79
N LEU A 62 -9.94 9.49 -10.87
CA LEU A 62 -8.51 9.50 -11.19
C LEU A 62 -8.22 9.99 -12.61
N LEU A 63 -9.05 9.62 -13.60
CA LEU A 63 -8.93 10.08 -14.99
C LEU A 63 -9.23 11.57 -15.16
N GLN A 64 -10.05 12.14 -14.28
CA GLN A 64 -10.40 13.57 -14.29
C GLN A 64 -9.42 14.44 -13.50
N CYS A 65 -8.51 13.82 -12.73
CA CYS A 65 -7.49 14.52 -11.93
C CYS A 65 -6.68 15.50 -12.81
N LYS A 66 -6.61 16.77 -12.37
CA LYS A 66 -5.90 17.85 -13.08
C LYS A 66 -4.55 18.18 -12.46
N GLY A 67 -4.37 17.87 -11.18
CA GLY A 67 -3.11 17.93 -10.47
C GLY A 67 -2.44 16.56 -10.46
N ARG A 68 -2.27 16.00 -9.27
CA ARG A 68 -1.58 14.75 -8.99
C ARG A 68 -2.43 13.84 -8.11
N ILE A 69 -2.15 12.55 -8.17
CA ILE A 69 -2.75 11.55 -7.31
C ILE A 69 -1.90 11.45 -6.03
N VAL A 70 -2.47 11.85 -4.91
CA VAL A 70 -1.86 11.74 -3.58
C VAL A 70 -2.29 10.41 -2.97
N VAL A 71 -1.35 9.50 -2.74
CA VAL A 71 -1.66 8.21 -2.10
C VAL A 71 -1.16 8.23 -0.66
N SER A 72 -1.98 7.81 0.28
CA SER A 72 -1.66 7.88 1.71
C SER A 72 -2.10 6.62 2.45
N GLY A 73 -1.39 6.28 3.53
CA GLY A 73 -1.69 5.12 4.38
C GLY A 73 -0.65 4.94 5.48
N MET A 74 -1.04 4.23 6.55
CA MET A 74 -0.17 3.95 7.72
C MET A 74 0.42 2.53 7.69
N GLY A 75 1.62 2.36 8.24
CA GLY A 75 2.25 1.06 8.44
C GLY A 75 2.35 0.23 7.16
N LYS A 76 1.88 -1.03 7.19
CA LYS A 76 1.86 -1.93 6.02
C LYS A 76 1.07 -1.34 4.84
N SER A 77 -0.07 -0.71 5.12
CA SER A 77 -0.84 0.00 4.09
C SER A 77 -0.06 1.18 3.50
N GLY A 78 0.79 1.85 4.29
CA GLY A 78 1.70 2.90 3.82
C GLY A 78 2.75 2.39 2.83
N HIS A 79 3.32 1.20 3.06
CA HIS A 79 4.24 0.58 2.10
C HIS A 79 3.55 0.26 0.76
N ILE A 80 2.33 -0.29 0.81
CA ILE A 80 1.52 -0.57 -0.39
C ILE A 80 1.14 0.74 -1.09
N ALA A 81 0.70 1.77 -0.35
CA ALA A 81 0.39 3.10 -0.87
C ALA A 81 1.57 3.72 -1.62
N ARG A 82 2.78 3.62 -1.05
CA ARG A 82 4.01 4.09 -1.71
C ARG A 82 4.28 3.36 -3.02
N LYS A 83 4.08 2.04 -3.04
CA LYS A 83 4.24 1.26 -4.28
C LYS A 83 3.19 1.64 -5.33
N ILE A 84 1.93 1.83 -4.93
CA ILE A 84 0.85 2.29 -5.82
C ILE A 84 1.20 3.64 -6.43
N ALA A 85 1.63 4.61 -5.63
CA ALA A 85 2.04 5.93 -6.12
C ALA A 85 3.18 5.82 -7.16
N ALA A 86 4.20 5.02 -6.87
CA ALA A 86 5.31 4.80 -7.79
C ALA A 86 4.85 4.14 -9.11
N THR A 87 3.96 3.15 -9.03
CA THR A 87 3.38 2.51 -10.22
C THR A 87 2.59 3.51 -11.06
N LEU A 88 1.67 4.26 -10.46
CA LEU A 88 0.86 5.27 -11.16
C LEU A 88 1.74 6.30 -11.88
N ALA A 89 2.75 6.85 -11.18
CA ALA A 89 3.68 7.80 -11.76
C ALA A 89 4.44 7.20 -12.96
N SER A 90 4.85 5.93 -12.87
CA SER A 90 5.54 5.24 -13.96
C SER A 90 4.66 4.90 -15.16
N THR A 91 3.34 4.81 -14.97
CA THR A 91 2.36 4.51 -16.02
C THR A 91 1.67 5.75 -16.60
N GLY A 92 2.21 6.94 -16.32
CA GLY A 92 1.73 8.20 -16.93
C GLY A 92 0.70 8.98 -16.13
N SER A 93 0.38 8.56 -14.90
CA SER A 93 -0.51 9.30 -13.98
C SER A 93 0.32 9.93 -12.87
N PRO A 94 0.57 11.26 -12.87
CA PRO A 94 1.40 11.92 -11.87
C PRO A 94 0.91 11.60 -10.45
N ALA A 95 1.76 10.95 -9.64
CA ALA A 95 1.37 10.48 -8.31
C ALA A 95 2.53 10.52 -7.32
N PHE A 96 2.22 10.71 -6.04
CA PHE A 96 3.21 10.67 -4.96
C PHE A 96 2.59 10.19 -3.65
N PHE A 97 3.44 9.75 -2.72
CA PHE A 97 3.03 9.25 -1.42
C PHE A 97 3.17 10.33 -0.35
N VAL A 98 2.18 10.41 0.54
CA VAL A 98 2.21 11.25 1.74
C VAL A 98 1.91 10.38 2.96
N HIS A 99 2.78 10.42 3.97
CA HIS A 99 2.52 9.72 5.22
C HIS A 99 1.52 10.51 6.08
N PRO A 100 0.42 9.91 6.57
CA PRO A 100 -0.61 10.64 7.33
C PRO A 100 -0.07 11.42 8.53
N ALA A 101 0.88 10.84 9.27
CA ALA A 101 1.50 11.51 10.42
C ALA A 101 2.33 12.74 10.02
N GLU A 102 2.99 12.73 8.86
CA GLU A 102 3.76 13.89 8.37
C GLU A 102 2.82 14.97 7.83
N ALA A 103 1.74 14.54 7.16
CA ALA A 103 0.68 15.42 6.65
C ALA A 103 0.02 16.24 7.78
N ALA A 104 -0.27 15.62 8.92
CA ALA A 104 -0.83 16.30 10.08
C ALA A 104 0.08 17.40 10.65
N HIS A 105 1.39 17.36 10.37
CA HIS A 105 2.39 18.29 10.88
C HIS A 105 2.95 19.25 9.82
N GLY A 106 2.42 19.27 8.59
CA GLY A 106 2.76 20.31 7.60
C GLY A 106 2.72 19.86 6.14
N ASP A 107 2.95 18.58 5.86
CA ASP A 107 3.05 18.10 4.47
C ASP A 107 1.73 18.23 3.69
N LEU A 108 0.60 18.40 4.38
CA LEU A 108 -0.68 18.67 3.73
C LEU A 108 -0.69 19.96 2.90
N GLY A 109 0.21 20.90 3.17
CA GLY A 109 0.40 22.10 2.35
C GLY A 109 0.85 21.80 0.91
N MET A 110 1.33 20.60 0.62
CA MET A 110 1.68 20.17 -0.74
C MET A 110 0.46 19.68 -1.55
N VAL A 111 -0.68 19.45 -0.90
CA VAL A 111 -1.94 19.02 -1.52
C VAL A 111 -2.72 20.24 -1.98
N THR A 112 -3.22 20.19 -3.22
CA THR A 112 -3.94 21.30 -3.87
C THR A 112 -5.38 20.88 -4.20
N PRO A 113 -6.29 21.84 -4.46
CA PRO A 113 -7.68 21.53 -4.85
C PRO A 113 -7.79 20.81 -6.20
N GLN A 114 -6.70 20.69 -6.97
CA GLN A 114 -6.67 19.97 -8.25
C GLN A 114 -6.20 18.52 -8.10
N ASP A 115 -5.68 18.17 -6.93
CA ASP A 115 -5.17 16.82 -6.63
C ASP A 115 -6.34 15.88 -6.28
N THR A 116 -6.14 14.58 -6.49
CA THR A 116 -7.07 13.52 -6.04
C THR A 116 -6.40 12.67 -4.99
N VAL A 117 -7.07 12.41 -3.86
CA VAL A 117 -6.49 11.65 -2.75
C VAL A 117 -7.01 10.20 -2.71
N ILE A 118 -6.08 9.24 -2.64
CA ILE A 118 -6.35 7.83 -2.35
C ILE A 118 -5.85 7.52 -0.94
N ALA A 119 -6.78 7.28 -0.02
CA ALA A 119 -6.51 6.96 1.37
C ALA A 119 -6.67 5.46 1.62
N ILE A 120 -5.59 4.77 2.00
CA ILE A 120 -5.56 3.31 2.21
C ILE A 120 -5.53 2.98 3.70
N SER A 121 -6.58 2.33 4.20
CA SER A 121 -6.66 1.75 5.53
C SER A 121 -7.41 0.42 5.47
N ASN A 122 -6.84 -0.63 6.07
CA ASN A 122 -7.51 -1.93 6.15
C ASN A 122 -8.62 -1.94 7.22
N SER A 123 -8.43 -1.23 8.35
CA SER A 123 -9.44 -1.16 9.40
C SER A 123 -10.51 -0.11 9.13
N GLY A 124 -10.21 0.90 8.30
CA GLY A 124 -11.06 2.09 8.13
C GLY A 124 -11.02 3.07 9.30
N GLU A 125 -10.34 2.71 10.39
CA GLU A 125 -10.36 3.42 11.68
C GLU A 125 -8.98 4.01 12.03
N THR A 126 -8.06 4.09 11.07
CA THR A 126 -6.69 4.59 11.30
C THR A 126 -6.71 6.07 11.73
N ALA A 127 -6.36 6.33 12.99
CA ALA A 127 -6.49 7.64 13.63
C ALA A 127 -5.75 8.76 12.88
N GLU A 128 -4.52 8.51 12.42
CA GLU A 128 -3.72 9.50 11.70
C GLU A 128 -4.33 9.84 10.34
N LEU A 129 -4.94 8.86 9.68
CA LEU A 129 -5.63 9.06 8.42
C LEU A 129 -6.93 9.83 8.64
N LEU A 130 -7.71 9.47 9.66
CA LEU A 130 -8.95 10.16 10.02
C LEU A 130 -8.70 11.62 10.45
N ALA A 131 -7.58 11.89 11.13
CA ALA A 131 -7.21 13.24 11.55
C ALA A 131 -6.98 14.20 10.37
N ILE A 132 -6.52 13.69 9.23
CA ILE A 132 -6.22 14.52 8.05
C ILE A 132 -7.41 14.70 7.09
N LEU A 133 -8.44 13.85 7.15
CA LEU A 133 -9.61 13.94 6.26
C LEU A 133 -10.36 15.29 6.32
N PRO A 134 -10.61 15.90 7.50
CA PRO A 134 -11.27 17.21 7.57
C PRO A 134 -10.44 18.33 6.93
N LEU A 135 -9.11 18.23 6.97
CA LEU A 135 -8.20 19.20 6.36
C LEU A 135 -8.23 19.06 4.84
N ILE A 136 -8.16 17.83 4.32
CA ILE A 136 -8.27 17.54 2.88
C ILE A 136 -9.60 18.09 2.35
N LYS A 137 -10.72 17.80 3.04
CA LYS A 137 -12.05 18.29 2.64
C LYS A 137 -12.16 19.82 2.60
N ARG A 138 -11.35 20.54 3.36
CA ARG A 138 -11.33 22.01 3.37
C ARG A 138 -10.56 22.59 2.19
N ILE A 139 -9.58 21.86 1.67
CA ILE A 139 -8.77 22.29 0.51
C ILE A 139 -9.64 22.37 -0.75
N GLY A 140 -10.54 21.40 -0.94
CA GLY A 140 -11.45 21.30 -2.07
C GLY A 140 -11.76 19.85 -2.39
#